data_AF-A0A429IW66-F1
#
_entry.id   AF-A0A429IW66-F1
#
_cell.length_a   1.000
_cell.length_b   1.000
_cell.length_c   1.000
_cell.angle_alpha   90.00
_cell.angle_beta   90.00
_cell.angle_gamma   90.00
#
_symmetry.space_group_name_H-M   'P 1'
#
loop_
_entity.id
_entity.type
_entity.pdbx_description
1 polymer ?
#
loop_
_entity_poly.entity_id
_entity_poly.type
_entity_poly.pdbx_seq_one_letter_code
_entity_poly.pdbx_strand_id
1 'polypeptide(L)'
;MTARDQPLLLGVRHHGPGSARAVRAVLEWYEPPAVLIEGPPEADALVALAADEAMRPPVALLAHVPADPGRAAFWPLAEFSPEWVAIRWALAHDVPVRFIDLPAAHSLAMGEG
;
A
#
# COMPACT_ATOMS: atom_id res chain seq x y z
N MET A 1 24.77 7.58 -13.69
CA MET A 1 23.33 7.35 -13.54
C MET A 1 22.84 6.55 -14.72
N THR A 2 22.71 5.24 -14.55
CA THR A 2 21.91 4.43 -15.47
C THR A 2 20.43 4.61 -15.13
N ALA A 3 19.52 4.24 -16.04
CA ALA A 3 18.07 4.34 -15.78
C ALA A 3 17.58 3.55 -14.54
N ARG A 4 18.43 2.66 -13.97
CA ARG A 4 18.16 1.93 -12.74
C ARG A 4 18.57 2.67 -11.45
N ASP A 5 19.24 3.81 -11.55
CA ASP A 5 19.68 4.59 -10.39
C ASP A 5 18.61 5.60 -9.90
N GLN A 6 17.42 5.62 -10.52
CA GLN A 6 16.31 6.49 -10.14
C GLN A 6 15.05 5.68 -9.85
N PRO A 7 14.22 6.11 -8.88
CA PRO A 7 12.95 5.46 -8.59
C PRO A 7 12.00 5.58 -9.79
N LEU A 8 11.34 4.47 -10.13
CA LEU A 8 10.23 4.46 -11.08
C LEU A 8 8.95 4.84 -10.35
N LEU A 9 8.35 5.97 -10.72
CA LEU A 9 7.10 6.45 -10.13
C LEU A 9 5.90 6.06 -10.99
N LEU A 10 4.95 5.34 -10.38
CA LEU A 10 3.69 4.95 -11.02
C LEU A 10 2.53 5.78 -10.46
N GLY A 11 2.25 6.91 -11.10
CA GLY A 11 1.12 7.77 -10.72
C GLY A 11 -0.22 7.11 -11.05
N VAL A 12 -0.96 6.66 -10.03
CA VAL A 12 -2.30 6.09 -10.15
C VAL A 12 -3.34 7.21 -9.99
N ARG A 13 -4.12 7.49 -11.04
CA ARG A 13 -5.20 8.49 -10.99
C ARG A 13 -6.60 7.90 -10.85
N HIS A 14 -6.74 6.60 -11.09
CA HIS A 14 -7.99 5.87 -10.96
C HIS A 14 -7.70 4.54 -10.28
N HIS A 15 -8.27 4.31 -9.09
CA HIS A 15 -8.18 3.02 -8.41
C HIS A 15 -9.22 2.09 -9.04
N GLY A 16 -8.78 1.30 -10.02
CA GLY A 16 -9.65 0.40 -10.75
C GLY A 16 -8.86 -0.69 -11.48
N PRO A 17 -9.56 -1.66 -12.09
CA PRO A 17 -8.93 -2.87 -12.64
C PRO A 17 -7.85 -2.60 -13.70
N GLY A 18 -7.98 -1.51 -14.46
CA GLY A 18 -6.97 -1.11 -15.45
C GLY A 18 -5.64 -0.72 -14.82
N SER A 19 -5.67 0.12 -13.78
CA SER A 19 -4.47 0.56 -13.06
C SER A 19 -3.81 -0.60 -12.31
N ALA A 20 -4.60 -1.47 -11.68
CA ALA A 20 -4.09 -2.67 -11.02
C ALA A 20 -3.33 -3.58 -11.98
N ARG A 21 -3.88 -3.85 -13.17
CA ARG A 21 -3.19 -4.63 -14.22
C ARG A 21 -1.94 -3.94 -14.73
N ALA A 22 -1.98 -2.62 -14.92
CA ALA A 22 -0.83 -1.86 -15.39
C ALA A 22 0.32 -1.88 -14.37
N VAL A 23 0.03 -1.69 -13.08
CA VAL A 23 1.03 -1.79 -12.00
C VAL A 23 1.65 -3.19 -11.98
N ARG A 24 0.83 -4.24 -12.03
CA ARG A 24 1.35 -5.61 -12.11
C ARG A 24 2.28 -5.83 -13.30
N ALA A 25 1.87 -5.41 -14.50
CA ALA A 25 2.66 -5.56 -15.71
C ALA A 25 4.00 -4.81 -15.62
N VAL A 26 4.02 -3.63 -14.99
CA VAL A 26 5.26 -2.88 -14.75
C VAL A 26 6.16 -3.60 -13.75
N LEU A 27 5.62 -4.14 -12.66
CA LEU A 27 6.40 -4.89 -11.67
C LEU A 27 7.03 -6.15 -12.28
N GLU A 28 6.27 -6.90 -13.07
CA GLU A 28 6.75 -8.09 -13.80
C GLU A 28 7.84 -7.75 -14.83
N TRP A 29 7.82 -6.55 -15.43
CA TRP A 29 8.84 -6.14 -16.41
C TRP A 29 10.08 -5.50 -15.77
N TYR A 30 9.88 -4.67 -14.74
CA TYR A 30 10.95 -3.86 -14.14
C TYR A 30 11.73 -4.63 -13.07
N GLU A 31 11.09 -5.60 -12.39
CA GLU A 31 11.67 -6.39 -11.30
C GLU A 31 12.40 -5.50 -10.27
N PRO A 32 11.68 -4.56 -9.61
CA PRO A 32 12.33 -3.64 -8.69
C PRO A 32 12.94 -4.38 -7.49
N PRO A 33 14.06 -3.88 -6.94
CA PRO A 33 14.64 -4.44 -5.72
C PRO A 33 13.83 -4.09 -4.46
N ALA A 34 12.87 -3.17 -4.54
CA ALA A 34 11.94 -2.82 -3.49
C ALA A 34 10.68 -2.14 -4.08
N VAL A 35 9.54 -2.30 -3.41
CA VAL A 35 8.26 -1.67 -3.76
C VAL A 35 7.85 -0.70 -2.66
N LEU A 36 7.56 0.55 -3.03
CA LEU A 36 7.12 1.60 -2.11
C LEU A 36 5.68 1.99 -2.45
N ILE A 37 4.81 2.06 -1.45
CA ILE A 37 3.36 2.22 -1.63
C ILE A 37 2.86 3.34 -0.72
N GLU A 38 1.90 4.13 -1.21
CA GLU A 38 1.18 5.10 -0.37
C GLU A 38 0.43 4.37 0.76
N GLY A 39 0.53 4.91 1.97
CA GLY A 39 0.01 4.35 3.21
C GLY A 39 0.89 4.69 4.42
N PRO A 40 0.39 4.49 5.64
CA PRO A 40 1.08 4.88 6.85
C PRO A 40 2.20 3.89 7.21
N PRO A 41 3.39 4.36 7.64
CA PRO A 41 4.51 3.48 7.99
C PRO A 41 4.20 2.56 9.18
N GLU A 42 3.27 2.93 10.07
CA GLU A 42 2.82 2.06 11.16
C GLU A 42 2.22 0.73 10.67
N ALA A 43 1.73 0.68 9.44
CA ALA A 43 1.18 -0.53 8.83
C ALA A 43 2.22 -1.45 8.20
N ASP A 44 3.51 -1.06 8.16
CA ASP A 44 4.58 -1.88 7.56
C ASP A 44 4.62 -3.30 8.14
N ALA A 45 4.48 -3.42 9.47
CA ALA A 45 4.49 -4.71 10.17
C ALA A 45 3.29 -5.60 9.81
N LEU A 46 2.21 -5.02 9.30
CA LEU A 46 0.98 -5.72 8.91
C LEU A 46 1.04 -6.23 7.47
N VAL A 47 1.95 -5.73 6.64
CA VAL A 47 2.01 -6.06 5.21
C VAL A 47 2.15 -7.58 4.98
N ALA A 48 2.93 -8.27 5.82
CA ALA A 48 3.13 -9.71 5.71
C ALA A 48 1.82 -10.53 5.86
N LEU A 49 0.81 -10.00 6.56
CA LEU A 49 -0.49 -10.66 6.69
C LEU A 49 -1.19 -10.80 5.34
N ALA A 50 -0.91 -9.86 4.42
CA ALA A 50 -1.46 -9.93 3.08
C ALA A 50 -0.95 -11.13 2.29
N ALA A 51 0.06 -11.90 2.73
CA ALA A 51 0.47 -13.15 2.09
C ALA A 51 -0.50 -14.32 2.36
N ASP A 52 -1.25 -14.28 3.46
CA ASP A 52 -2.21 -15.32 3.82
C ASP A 52 -3.34 -15.44 2.77
N GLU A 53 -3.61 -16.65 2.28
CA GLU A 53 -4.65 -16.92 1.29
C GLU A 53 -6.09 -16.67 1.80
N ALA A 54 -6.27 -16.68 3.12
CA ALA A 54 -7.51 -16.33 3.78
C ALA A 54 -7.72 -14.81 3.86
N MET A 55 -6.65 -14.00 3.74
CA MET A 55 -6.75 -12.54 3.69
C MET A 55 -7.16 -12.09 2.29
N ARG A 56 -8.48 -12.06 2.06
CA ARG A 56 -9.08 -11.71 0.76
C ARG A 56 -9.76 -10.36 0.82
N PRO A 57 -9.52 -9.47 -0.16
CA PRO A 57 -10.20 -8.18 -0.22
C PRO A 57 -11.72 -8.34 -0.42
N PRO A 58 -12.54 -7.36 0.00
CA PRO A 58 -12.13 -6.07 0.54
C PRO A 58 -11.60 -6.17 1.98
N VAL A 59 -10.42 -5.60 2.21
CA VAL A 59 -9.80 -5.43 3.52
C VAL A 59 -9.40 -3.98 3.70
N ALA A 60 -9.12 -3.55 4.92
CA ALA A 60 -8.65 -2.19 5.17
C ALA A 60 -7.60 -2.19 6.28
N LEU A 61 -6.62 -1.31 6.16
CA LEU A 61 -5.85 -0.87 7.31
C LEU A 61 -6.72 0.10 8.11
N LEU A 62 -6.75 -0.09 9.42
CA LEU A 62 -7.48 0.75 10.37
C LEU A 62 -6.50 1.30 11.40
N ALA A 63 -6.42 2.61 11.49
CA ALA A 63 -5.78 3.30 12.61
C ALA A 63 -6.85 4.08 13.37
N HIS A 64 -6.84 4.02 14.71
CA HIS A 64 -7.77 4.79 15.54
C HIS A 64 -7.09 5.29 16.80
N VAL A 65 -7.64 6.35 17.40
CA VAL A 65 -7.21 6.81 18.73
C VAL A 65 -7.75 5.84 19.79
N PRO A 66 -6.93 5.26 20.68
CA PRO A 66 -7.41 4.27 21.65
C PRO A 66 -8.48 4.82 22.61
N ALA A 67 -8.35 6.08 23.02
CA ALA A 67 -9.29 6.76 23.92
C ALA A 67 -10.53 7.33 23.21
N ASP A 68 -10.52 7.40 21.87
CA ASP A 68 -11.62 7.89 21.06
C ASP A 68 -11.67 7.13 19.73
N PRO A 69 -12.24 5.90 19.71
CA PRO A 69 -12.27 5.06 18.52
C PRO A 69 -13.06 5.66 17.34
N GLY A 70 -13.89 6.68 17.59
CA GLY A 70 -14.57 7.43 16.53
C GLY A 70 -13.62 8.24 15.66
N ARG A 71 -12.43 8.58 16.19
CA ARG A 71 -11.32 9.16 15.45
C ARG A 71 -10.49 8.05 14.82
N ALA A 72 -10.84 7.72 13.59
CA ALA A 72 -10.21 6.66 12.83
C ALA A 72 -9.88 7.10 11.40
N ALA A 73 -8.84 6.48 10.83
CA ALA A 73 -8.46 6.58 9.44
C ALA A 73 -8.45 5.18 8.81
N PHE A 74 -8.90 5.11 7.57
CA PHE A 74 -9.08 3.87 6.83
C PHE A 74 -8.32 3.95 5.51
N TRP A 75 -7.56 2.90 5.20
CA TRP A 75 -6.96 2.68 3.88
C TRP A 75 -7.57 1.42 3.28
N PRO A 76 -8.65 1.53 2.48
CA PRO A 76 -9.34 0.39 1.91
C PRO A 76 -8.55 -0.21 0.75
N LEU A 77 -8.51 -1.55 0.72
CA LEU A 77 -7.82 -2.35 -0.28
C LEU A 77 -8.83 -3.34 -0.89
N ALA A 78 -9.11 -3.16 -2.18
CA ALA A 78 -9.93 -4.05 -2.99
C ALA A 78 -9.05 -4.94 -3.87
N GLU A 79 -9.63 -5.99 -4.48
CA GLU A 79 -8.92 -6.84 -5.44
C GLU A 79 -8.34 -6.04 -6.62
N PHE A 80 -9.02 -4.94 -6.97
CA PHE A 80 -8.62 -4.02 -8.03
C PHE A 80 -7.82 -2.81 -7.54
N SER A 81 -7.42 -2.77 -6.26
CA SER A 81 -6.51 -1.74 -5.75
C SER A 81 -5.10 -1.98 -6.27
N PRO A 82 -4.46 -1.01 -6.91
CA PRO A 82 -3.06 -1.13 -7.32
C PRO A 82 -2.11 -1.41 -6.14
N GLU A 83 -2.42 -0.88 -4.96
CA GLU A 83 -1.68 -1.10 -3.72
C GLU A 83 -1.74 -2.57 -3.29
N TRP A 84 -2.94 -3.16 -3.27
CA TRP A 84 -3.13 -4.58 -2.94
C TRP A 84 -2.36 -5.49 -3.88
N VAL A 85 -2.42 -5.19 -5.19
CA VAL A 85 -1.71 -5.95 -6.23
C VAL A 85 -0.20 -5.83 -6.07
N ALA A 86 0.30 -4.62 -5.78
CA ALA A 86 1.73 -4.38 -5.55
C ALA A 86 2.25 -5.10 -4.30
N ILE A 87 1.49 -5.06 -3.19
CA ILE A 87 1.80 -5.81 -1.96
C ILE A 87 1.88 -7.31 -2.25
N ARG A 88 0.83 -7.89 -2.84
CA ARG A 88 0.78 -9.33 -3.14
C ARG A 88 1.88 -9.76 -4.10
N TRP A 89 2.18 -8.96 -5.10
CA TRP A 89 3.28 -9.23 -6.03
C TRP A 89 4.63 -9.24 -5.30
N ALA A 90 4.91 -8.21 -4.49
CA ALA A 90 6.19 -8.08 -3.79
C ALA A 90 6.42 -9.25 -2.82
N LEU A 91 5.40 -9.61 -2.03
CA LEU A 91 5.46 -10.75 -1.11
C LEU A 91 5.66 -12.08 -1.85
N ALA A 92 5.03 -12.27 -3.01
CA ALA A 92 5.17 -13.50 -3.80
C ALA A 92 6.55 -13.64 -4.47
N HIS A 93 7.32 -12.56 -4.60
CA HIS A 93 8.65 -12.54 -5.21
C HIS A 93 9.77 -12.26 -4.20
N ASP A 94 9.47 -12.30 -2.89
CA ASP A 94 10.40 -11.97 -1.80
C ASP A 94 11.05 -10.57 -1.96
N VAL A 95 10.32 -9.63 -2.57
CA VAL A 95 10.75 -8.25 -2.75
C VAL A 95 10.30 -7.42 -1.54
N PRO A 96 11.21 -6.65 -0.89
CA PRO A 96 10.85 -5.75 0.19
C PRO A 96 9.75 -4.77 -0.22
N VAL A 97 8.69 -4.66 0.58
CA VAL A 97 7.58 -3.72 0.39
C VAL A 97 7.38 -2.87 1.63
N ARG A 98 7.22 -1.55 1.45
CA ARG A 98 7.09 -0.57 2.55
C ARG A 98 6.10 0.54 2.20
N PHE A 99 5.43 1.05 3.21
CA PHE A 99 4.60 2.24 3.14
C PHE A 99 5.45 3.51 3.29
N ILE A 100 5.06 4.59 2.60
CA ILE A 100 5.88 5.83 2.52
C ILE A 100 5.13 7.15 2.77
N ASP A 101 3.86 7.12 3.19
CA ASP A 101 3.17 8.36 3.56
C ASP A 101 3.62 8.88 4.93
N LEU A 102 3.06 10.03 5.31
CA LEU A 102 3.16 10.54 6.66
C LEU A 102 2.55 9.57 7.68
N PRO A 103 3.06 9.56 8.93
CA PRO A 103 2.47 8.83 10.05
C PRO A 103 0.96 9.01 10.15
N ALA A 104 0.24 7.94 10.47
CA ALA A 104 -1.23 7.98 10.63
C ALA A 104 -1.70 9.04 11.64
N ALA A 105 -0.85 9.39 12.62
CA ALA A 105 -1.08 10.46 13.58
C ALA A 105 -1.42 11.81 12.91
N HIS A 106 -0.89 12.10 11.72
CA HIS A 106 -1.23 13.34 11.00
C HIS A 106 -2.68 13.34 10.49
N SER A 107 -3.17 12.21 9.98
CA SER A 107 -4.58 12.05 9.60
C SER A 107 -5.51 12.10 10.81
N LEU A 108 -5.03 11.63 11.97
CA LEU A 108 -5.79 11.57 13.22
C LEU A 108 -5.71 12.86 14.04
N ALA A 109 -4.75 13.75 13.78
CA ALA A 109 -4.51 14.97 14.54
C ALA A 109 -5.64 16.01 14.39
N MET A 110 -6.39 15.98 13.29
CA MET A 110 -7.54 16.87 13.06
C MET A 110 -8.75 16.39 13.86
N GLY A 111 -8.70 16.65 15.16
CA GLY A 111 -9.81 16.46 16.09
C GLY A 111 -10.03 17.74 16.88
N GLU A 112 -10.30 18.84 16.19
CA GLU A 112 -10.97 20.05 16.67
C GLU A 112 -11.33 20.88 15.43
N GLY A 113 -12.59 21.35 15.38
CA GLY A 113 -13.09 22.23 14.33
C GLY A 113 -12.61 23.67 14.49
#